data_AF-A0A8T7GNR0-F1
#
_entry.id   AF-A0A8T7GNR0-F1
#
_cell.length_a   1.000
_cell.length_b   1.000
_cell.length_c   1.000
_cell.angle_alpha   90.00
_cell.angle_beta   90.00
_cell.angle_gamma   90.00
#
_symmetry.space_group_name_H-M   'P 1'
#
loop_
_entity.id
_entity.type
_entity.pdbx_description
1 polymer ?
#
loop_
_entity_poly.entity_id
_entity_poly.type
_entity_poly.pdbx_seq_one_letter_code
_entity_poly.pdbx_strand_id
1 'polypeptide(L)' 'MSLEESFRENYKIQLRMKKQNALVDELNQELVSVRQQSMKTPGRRGEEIKFEEIFKEMGRRREEHS' A
#
# COMPACT_ATOMS: atom_id res chain seq x y z
N MET A 1 21.01 5.71 0.02
CA MET A 1 19.58 5.41 0.13
C MET A 1 18.96 6.44 1.07
N SER A 2 18.02 7.22 0.58
CA SER A 2 17.31 8.26 1.33
C SER A 2 16.25 7.65 2.27
N LEU A 3 15.73 8.47 3.18
CA LEU A 3 14.65 8.05 4.08
C LEU A 3 13.39 7.64 3.32
N GLU A 4 13.04 8.35 2.25
CA GLU A 4 11.88 8.02 1.40
C GLU A 4 12.11 6.70 0.66
N GLU A 5 13.30 6.47 0.10
CA GLU A 5 13.63 5.21 -0.58
C GLU A 5 13.51 4.02 0.38
N SER A 6 14.08 4.12 1.58
CA SER A 6 13.97 3.08 2.61
C SER A 6 12.53 2.85 3.04
N PHE A 7 11.74 3.92 3.19
CA PHE A 7 10.32 3.82 3.52
C PHE A 7 9.53 3.08 2.43
N ARG A 8 9.72 3.46 1.16
CA ARG A 8 9.09 2.80 0.02
C ARG A 8 9.44 1.32 -0.04
N GLU A 9 10.72 0.98 0.10
CA GLU A 9 11.15 -0.40 -0.03
C GLU A 9 10.59 -1.29 1.09
N ASN A 10 10.65 -0.80 2.33
CA ASN A 10 10.03 -1.49 3.45
C ASN A 10 8.52 -1.65 3.26
N TYR A 11 7.85 -0.62 2.76
CA TYR A 11 6.41 -0.67 2.57
C TYR A 11 5.99 -1.63 1.45
N LYS A 12 6.72 -1.67 0.33
CA LYS A 12 6.50 -2.69 -0.72
C LYS A 12 6.62 -4.11 -0.18
N ILE A 13 7.63 -4.39 0.65
CA ILE A 13 7.81 -5.71 1.27
C ILE A 13 6.59 -6.04 2.13
N GLN A 14 6.13 -5.09 2.95
CA GLN A 14 4.92 -5.28 3.77
C GLN A 14 3.68 -5.56 2.90
N LEU A 15 3.47 -4.82 1.81
CA LEU A 15 2.33 -5.02 0.90
C LEU A 15 2.37 -6.38 0.22
N ARG A 16 3.56 -6.87 -0.17
CA ARG A 16 3.71 -8.21 -0.76
C ARG A 16 3.37 -9.34 0.23
N MET A 17 3.57 -9.11 1.53
CA MET A 17 3.22 -10.08 2.57
C MET A 17 1.72 -10.11 2.89
N LYS A 18 0.95 -9.09 2.46
CA LYS A 18 -0.49 -9.02 2.71
C LYS A 18 -1.22 -10.12 1.94
N LYS A 19 -2.04 -10.90 2.66
CA LYS A 19 -2.82 -12.01 2.10
C LYS A 19 -3.99 -11.48 1.28
N GLN A 20 -4.24 -12.15 0.16
CA GLN A 20 -5.45 -11.94 -0.64
C GLN A 20 -5.98 -13.29 -1.11
N ASN A 21 -7.20 -13.60 -0.71
CA ASN A 21 -7.95 -14.78 -1.10
C ASN A 21 -9.46 -14.43 -1.12
N ALA A 22 -10.31 -15.41 -1.44
CA ALA A 22 -11.75 -15.18 -1.58
C ALA A 22 -12.44 -14.62 -0.32
N LEU A 23 -11.87 -14.82 0.87
CA LEU A 23 -12.46 -14.41 2.15
C LEU A 23 -11.74 -13.21 2.78
N VAL A 24 -10.49 -12.96 2.40
CA VAL A 24 -9.61 -12.00 3.04
C VAL A 24 -8.89 -11.18 1.98
N ASP A 25 -9.03 -9.86 2.04
CA ASP A 25 -8.26 -8.91 1.22
C ASP A 25 -7.54 -7.91 2.13
N GLU A 26 -6.37 -8.31 2.65
CA GLU A 26 -5.57 -7.48 3.54
C GLU A 26 -5.00 -6.24 2.83
N LEU A 27 -4.89 -6.28 1.49
CA LEU A 27 -4.42 -5.15 0.69
C LEU A 27 -5.50 -4.06 0.59
N ASN A 28 -6.76 -4.44 0.40
CA ASN A 28 -7.88 -3.50 0.43
C ASN A 28 -8.13 -2.96 1.86
N GLN A 29 -7.95 -3.79 2.89
CA GLN A 29 -8.00 -3.32 4.28
C GLN A 29 -6.91 -2.28 4.58
N GLU A 30 -5.69 -2.49 4.09
CA GLU A 30 -4.60 -1.51 4.20
C GLU A 30 -4.99 -0.20 3.50
N LEU A 31 -5.57 -0.25 2.30
CA LEU A 31 -6.05 0.94 1.58
C LEU A 31 -7.08 1.73 2.41
N VAL A 32 -8.05 1.05 3.01
CA VAL A 32 -9.06 1.69 3.87
C VAL A 32 -8.40 2.33 5.09
N SER A 33 -7.44 1.65 5.72
CA SER A 33 -6.68 2.19 6.86
C SER A 33 -5.90 3.44 6.50
N VAL A 34 -5.16 3.42 5.38
CA VAL A 34 -4.40 4.58 4.88
C VAL A 34 -5.33 5.74 4.54
N ARG A 35 -6.50 5.48 3.95
CA ARG A 35 -7.52 6.51 3.68
C ARG A 35 -8.07 7.14 4.95
N GLN A 36 -8.30 6.34 5.99
CA GLN A 36 -8.72 6.86 7.28
C GLN A 36 -7.62 7.70 7.94
N GLN A 37 -6.37 7.26 7.82
CA GLN A 37 -5.23 8.02 8.32
C GLN A 37 -5.10 9.36 7.59
N SER A 38 -5.24 9.39 6.26
CA SER A 38 -5.11 10.61 5.47
C SER A 38 -6.20 11.63 5.70
N MET A 39 -7.36 11.21 6.21
CA MET A 39 -8.39 12.15 6.69
C MET A 39 -7.95 12.85 7.99
N LYS A 40 -7.11 12.21 8.81
CA LYS A 40 -6.61 12.77 10.08
C LYS A 40 -5.34 13.60 9.88
N THR A 41 -4.46 13.18 8.97
CA THR A 41 -3.15 13.80 8.73
C THR A 41 -2.92 14.17 7.27
N PRO A 42 -3.83 14.94 6.63
CA PRO A 42 -3.81 15.18 5.20
C PRO A 42 -2.50 15.82 4.71
N GLY A 43 -2.07 15.41 3.51
CA GLY A 43 -0.94 16.02 2.81
C GLY A 43 0.44 15.61 3.33
N ARG A 44 0.53 14.60 4.20
CA ARG A 44 1.84 14.06 4.61
C ARG A 44 2.40 13.20 3.49
N ARG A 45 3.65 13.50 3.08
CA ARG A 45 4.36 12.76 2.04
C ARG A 45 4.36 11.23 2.26
N GLY A 46 4.49 10.79 3.52
CA GLY A 46 4.40 9.37 3.86
C GLY A 46 3.07 8.71 3.49
N GLU A 47 1.95 9.42 3.54
CA GLU A 47 0.64 8.90 3.15
C GLU A 47 0.49 8.82 1.63
N GLU A 48 0.96 9.82 0.92
CA GLU A 48 1.02 9.80 -0.55
C GLU A 48 1.80 8.59 -1.04
N ILE A 49 2.99 8.36 -0.46
CA ILE A 49 3.80 7.18 -0.77
C ILE A 49 3.03 5.89 -0.49
N LYS A 50 2.32 5.79 0.63
CA LYS A 50 1.52 4.60 0.93
C LYS A 50 0.45 4.35 -0.13
N PHE A 51 -0.29 5.38 -0.55
CA PHE A 51 -1.27 5.24 -1.63
C PHE A 51 -0.60 4.79 -2.94
N GLU A 52 0.48 5.45 -3.35
CA GLU A 52 1.22 5.13 -4.58
C GLU A 52 1.63 3.64 -4.60
N GLU A 53 2.24 3.15 -3.52
CA GLU A 53 2.73 1.76 -3.46
C GLU A 53 1.57 0.75 -3.35
N ILE A 54 0.47 1.06 -2.66
CA ILE A 54 -0.73 0.19 -2.63
C ILE A 54 -1.30 0.03 -4.04
N PHE A 55 -1.51 1.13 -4.76
CA PHE A 55 -2.08 1.07 -6.11
C PHE A 55 -1.16 0.33 -7.08
N LYS A 56 0.16 0.50 -6.92
CA LYS A 56 1.15 -0.23 -7.70
C LYS A 56 1.08 -1.74 -7.44
N GLU A 57 0.97 -2.15 -6.18
CA GLU A 57 0.83 -3.57 -5.82
C GLU A 57 -0.51 -4.16 -6.30
N MET A 58 -1.60 -3.41 -6.21
CA MET A 58 -2.90 -3.82 -6.77
C MET A 58 -2.82 -4.02 -8.29
N GLY A 59 -2.14 -3.12 -9.00
CA GLY A 59 -1.86 -3.24 -10.43
C GLY A 59 -1.09 -4.50 -10.77
N ARG A 60 0.04 -4.74 -10.07
CA ARG A 60 0.88 -5.94 -10.25
C ARG A 60 0.07 -7.23 -10.09
N ARG A 61 -0.74 -7.35 -9.03
CA ARG A 61 -1.56 -8.55 -8.80
C ARG A 61 -2.64 -8.74 -9.87
N ARG A 62 -3.22 -7.64 -10.36
CA ARG A 62 -4.19 -7.70 -11.46
C ARG A 62 -3.54 -8.21 -12.74
N GLU A 63 -2.34 -7.76 -13.07
CA GLU A 63 -1.56 -8.22 -14.22
C GLU A 63 -1.21 -9.71 -14.08
N GLU A 64 -0.87 -10.19 -12.88
CA GLU A 64 -0.55 -11.60 -12.62
C GLU A 64 -1.75 -12.56 -12.71
N HIS A 65 -2.97 -12.04 -12.57
CA HIS A 65 -4.21 -12.79 -12.64
C HIS A 65 -5.00 -12.59 -13.94
N SER A 66 -4.47 -11.80 -14.89
CA SER A 66 -5.05 -11.59 -16.24
C SER A 66 -4.46 -12.58 -17.24
#